data_AF-A0A6I3MLN6-F1
#
_entry.id   AF-A0A6I3MLN6-F1
#
_cell.length_a   1.000
_cell.length_b   1.000
_cell.length_c   1.000
_cell.angle_alpha   90.00
_cell.angle_beta   90.00
_cell.angle_gamma   90.00
#
_symmetry.space_group_name_H-M   'P 1'
#
loop_
_entity.id
_entity.type
_entity.pdbx_description
1 polymer ?
#
loop_
_entity_poly.entity_id
_entity_poly.type
_entity_poly.pdbx_seq_one_letter_code
_entity_poly.pdbx_strand_id
1 'polypeptide(L)'
;MKFLKSISFLLILLLISCNDQPTKLSNKQETIEVSYVNWACDCANFIERKYYISNTNYEIKSEDCIFIEPLNNNVKIPDSYYNTMHFEYYLKLCGQFYKDKGVPKSYEQKTDNEPEKAKVFRYSNFKIIKR
;
A
#
# COMPACT_ATOMS: atom_id res chain seq x y z
N MET A 1 -32.80 -27.81 45.95
CA MET A 1 -32.44 -27.21 44.64
C MET A 1 -32.21 -25.72 44.82
N LYS A 2 -30.96 -25.27 44.82
CA LYS A 2 -30.60 -23.84 44.79
C LYS A 2 -29.78 -23.61 43.53
N PHE A 3 -30.40 -23.03 42.51
CA PHE A 3 -29.73 -22.51 41.34
C PHE A 3 -29.10 -21.17 41.69
N LEU A 4 -27.77 -21.11 41.73
CA LEU A 4 -27.04 -19.85 41.82
C LEU A 4 -26.00 -19.79 40.71
N LYS A 5 -26.23 -18.80 39.85
CA LYS A 5 -25.43 -18.32 38.75
C LYS A 5 -23.99 -18.03 39.21
N SER A 6 -23.02 -18.44 38.42
CA SER A 6 -21.71 -17.77 38.32
C SER A 6 -21.22 -18.00 36.90
N ILE A 7 -21.72 -17.20 35.96
CA ILE A 7 -20.96 -16.11 35.32
C ILE A 7 -19.59 -16.62 34.86
N SER A 8 -19.61 -17.09 33.62
CA SER A 8 -18.47 -17.34 32.75
C SER A 8 -17.50 -16.15 32.82
N PHE A 9 -16.45 -16.32 33.61
CA PHE A 9 -15.25 -15.48 33.54
C PHE A 9 -14.29 -16.12 32.54
N LEU A 10 -13.64 -15.28 31.74
CA LEU A 10 -12.57 -15.60 30.79
C LEU A 10 -13.00 -16.16 29.42
N LEU A 11 -13.74 -15.35 28.67
CA LEU A 11 -13.73 -15.37 27.20
C LEU A 11 -13.23 -14.01 26.69
N ILE A 12 -12.10 -13.54 27.24
CA ILE A 12 -11.34 -12.38 26.73
C ILE A 12 -10.02 -12.93 26.19
N LEU A 13 -10.10 -13.64 25.07
CA LEU A 13 -8.93 -14.12 24.33
C LEU A 13 -9.30 -14.30 22.85
N LEU A 14 -10.06 -13.35 22.31
CA LEU A 14 -10.32 -13.24 20.89
C LEU A 14 -10.18 -11.76 20.52
N LEU A 15 -9.60 -11.51 19.34
CA LEU A 15 -9.27 -10.21 18.75
C LEU A 15 -7.84 -9.69 19.00
N ILE A 16 -6.82 -10.57 18.94
CA ILE A 16 -5.57 -10.13 18.28
C ILE A 16 -5.87 -10.17 16.78
N SER A 17 -6.56 -9.14 16.28
CA SER A 17 -6.64 -8.90 14.84
C SER A 17 -5.21 -8.62 14.38
N CYS A 18 -4.67 -9.51 13.55
CA CYS A 18 -3.39 -9.31 12.90
C CYS A 18 -3.57 -8.08 12.00
N ASN A 19 -3.07 -6.92 12.44
CA ASN A 19 -3.15 -5.71 11.63
C ASN A 19 -2.14 -5.84 10.48
N ASP A 20 -2.62 -5.96 9.25
CA ASP A 20 -1.76 -6.04 8.06
C ASP A 20 -1.15 -4.68 7.69
N GLN A 21 -1.58 -3.60 8.35
CA GLN A 21 -1.01 -2.28 8.15
C GLN A 21 0.40 -2.19 8.72
N PRO A 22 1.37 -1.67 7.94
CA PRO A 22 2.69 -1.42 8.49
C PRO A 22 2.66 -0.24 9.45
N THR A 23 3.51 -0.28 10.48
CA THR A 23 3.42 0.69 11.61
C THR A 23 4.68 1.51 11.81
N LYS A 24 5.84 1.03 11.35
CA LYS A 24 7.12 1.64 11.69
C LYS A 24 7.75 2.34 10.49
N LEU A 25 7.73 3.67 10.46
CA LEU A 25 8.42 4.44 9.44
C LEU A 25 9.95 4.27 9.53
N SER A 26 10.61 4.35 8.39
CA SER A 26 12.06 4.26 8.27
C SER A 26 12.82 5.42 8.90
N ASN A 27 12.17 6.58 9.08
CA ASN A 27 12.78 7.88 9.42
C ASN A 27 13.76 8.39 8.34
N LYS A 28 13.68 7.84 7.12
CA LYS A 28 14.49 8.25 5.98
C LYS A 28 13.60 8.90 4.95
N GLN A 29 13.78 10.20 4.76
CA GLN A 29 13.09 10.95 3.73
C GLN A 29 13.67 10.60 2.36
N GLU A 30 12.79 10.21 1.43
CA GLU A 30 13.15 9.81 0.08
C GLU A 30 12.25 10.49 -0.95
N THR A 31 12.75 10.58 -2.18
CA THR A 31 11.97 10.93 -3.37
C THR A 31 12.05 9.77 -4.34
N ILE A 32 10.91 9.20 -4.71
CA ILE A 32 10.81 8.09 -5.65
C ILE A 32 9.96 8.49 -6.84
N GLU A 33 10.24 7.89 -7.99
CA GLU A 33 9.39 7.98 -9.17
C GLU A 33 8.76 6.63 -9.43
N VAL A 34 7.43 6.57 -9.51
CA VAL A 34 6.68 5.33 -9.66
C VAL A 34 5.70 5.39 -10.80
N SER A 35 5.48 4.24 -11.43
CA SER A 35 4.40 4.03 -12.39
C SER A 35 3.38 3.07 -11.85
N TYR A 36 2.12 3.32 -12.23
CA TYR A 36 1.03 2.40 -11.92
C TYR A 36 1.14 1.13 -12.77
N VAL A 37 0.83 -0.02 -12.18
CA VAL A 37 0.77 -1.33 -12.84
C VAL A 37 -0.65 -1.87 -12.73
N ASN A 38 -1.24 -2.23 -13.87
CA ASN A 38 -2.57 -2.84 -13.95
C ASN A 38 -2.43 -4.35 -13.74
N TRP A 39 -2.67 -4.81 -12.51
CA TRP A 39 -2.72 -6.23 -12.17
C TRP A 39 -4.13 -6.80 -12.26
N ALA A 40 -4.21 -8.12 -12.49
CA ALA A 40 -5.44 -8.90 -12.31
C ALA A 40 -5.58 -9.49 -10.89
N CYS A 41 -4.65 -9.17 -9.98
CA CYS A 41 -4.61 -9.60 -8.57
C CYS A 41 -4.65 -8.41 -7.61
N ASP A 42 -4.94 -8.70 -6.32
CA ASP A 42 -4.78 -7.78 -5.19
C ASP A 42 -3.31 -7.64 -4.76
N CYS A 43 -2.49 -7.16 -5.69
CA CYS A 43 -1.07 -6.99 -5.49
C CYS A 43 -0.70 -5.51 -5.40
N ALA A 44 0.47 -5.22 -4.82
CA ALA A 44 1.09 -3.91 -4.90
C ALA A 44 1.16 -3.42 -6.36
N ASN A 45 0.70 -2.20 -6.60
CA ASN A 45 0.37 -1.70 -7.94
C ASN A 45 1.26 -0.54 -8.40
N PHE A 46 2.38 -0.29 -7.72
CA PHE A 46 3.36 0.70 -8.14
C PHE A 46 4.74 0.09 -8.28
N ILE A 47 5.42 0.39 -9.38
CA ILE A 47 6.80 -0.01 -9.62
C ILE A 47 7.68 1.24 -9.69
N GLU A 48 8.82 1.23 -9.00
CA GLU A 48 9.79 2.32 -9.14
C GLU A 48 10.36 2.33 -10.56
N ARG A 49 10.33 3.50 -11.21
CA ARG A 49 10.70 3.62 -12.62
C ARG A 49 12.16 3.27 -12.90
N LYS A 50 13.03 3.40 -11.88
CA LYS A 50 14.45 3.07 -11.98
C LYS A 50 14.72 1.62 -12.41
N TYR A 51 13.75 0.71 -12.22
CA TYR A 51 13.92 -0.69 -12.61
C TYR A 51 13.87 -0.91 -14.12
N TYR A 52 13.05 -0.12 -14.84
CA TYR A 52 12.78 -0.37 -16.27
C TYR A 52 13.15 0.79 -17.20
N ILE A 53 13.40 2.01 -16.69
CA ILE A 53 13.80 3.16 -17.52
C ILE A 53 15.07 2.86 -18.34
N SER A 54 16.07 2.21 -17.73
CA SER A 54 17.34 1.89 -18.39
C SER A 54 17.39 0.47 -18.95
N ASN A 55 16.32 -0.32 -18.78
CA ASN A 55 16.25 -1.71 -19.23
C ASN A 55 14.87 -1.97 -19.84
N THR A 56 14.77 -1.82 -21.16
CA THR A 56 13.53 -2.02 -21.91
C THR A 56 13.04 -3.46 -21.89
N ASN A 57 13.90 -4.42 -21.54
CA ASN A 57 13.56 -5.84 -21.42
C ASN A 57 13.20 -6.23 -19.97
N TYR A 58 13.04 -5.25 -19.08
CA TYR A 58 12.64 -5.51 -17.70
C TYR A 58 11.19 -6.03 -17.66
N GLU A 59 11.03 -7.27 -17.22
CA GLU A 59 9.73 -7.84 -16.93
C GLU A 59 9.32 -7.45 -15.51
N ILE A 60 8.23 -6.70 -15.40
CA ILE A 60 7.69 -6.26 -14.10
C ILE A 60 7.09 -7.48 -13.40
N LYS A 61 7.54 -7.72 -12.16
CA LYS A 61 6.98 -8.75 -11.28
C LYS A 61 6.25 -8.12 -10.10
N SER A 62 5.28 -8.83 -9.54
CA SER A 62 4.49 -8.33 -8.40
C SER A 62 5.37 -8.09 -7.17
N GLU A 63 6.45 -8.85 -6.98
CA GLU A 63 7.35 -8.75 -5.83
C GLU A 63 8.21 -7.47 -5.84
N ASP A 64 8.40 -6.89 -7.02
CA ASP A 64 9.11 -5.61 -7.20
C ASP A 64 8.21 -4.40 -6.94
N CYS A 65 6.90 -4.64 -6.93
CA CYS A 65 5.92 -3.58 -6.74
C CYS A 65 5.76 -3.23 -5.25
N ILE A 66 5.36 -1.99 -5.03
CA ILE A 66 5.12 -1.39 -3.73
C ILE A 66 3.69 -0.85 -3.67
N PHE A 67 3.15 -0.75 -2.46
CA PHE A 67 2.00 0.10 -2.22
C PHE A 67 2.46 1.53 -1.95
N ILE A 68 1.56 2.48 -2.19
CA ILE A 68 1.72 3.87 -1.76
C ILE A 68 0.51 4.28 -0.91
N GLU A 69 0.72 5.15 0.06
CA GLU A 69 -0.39 5.73 0.83
C GLU A 69 -0.12 7.20 1.20
N PRO A 70 -1.15 8.06 1.19
CA PRO A 70 -0.98 9.45 1.53
C PRO A 70 -0.73 9.62 3.03
N LEU A 71 0.02 10.67 3.41
CA LEU A 71 0.20 11.07 4.81
C LEU A 71 -1.16 11.37 5.47
N ASN A 72 -2.06 12.00 4.73
CA ASN A 72 -3.41 12.38 5.11
C ASN A 72 -4.27 12.70 3.86
N ASN A 73 -5.56 12.93 4.03
CA ASN A 73 -6.49 13.16 2.92
C ASN A 73 -6.18 14.40 2.06
N ASN A 74 -5.47 15.41 2.59
CA ASN A 74 -5.16 16.63 1.85
C ASN A 74 -4.12 16.41 0.75
N VAL A 75 -3.39 15.30 0.81
CA VAL A 75 -2.37 14.93 -0.17
C VAL A 75 -2.76 13.67 -0.94
N LYS A 76 -4.04 13.28 -0.98
CA LYS A 76 -4.48 12.14 -1.79
C LYS A 76 -4.29 12.43 -3.28
N ILE A 77 -3.72 11.47 -4.02
CA ILE A 77 -3.68 11.51 -5.48
C ILE A 77 -5.13 11.48 -6.02
N PRO A 78 -5.50 12.33 -6.99
CA PRO A 78 -6.87 12.39 -7.50
C PRO A 78 -7.26 11.10 -8.21
N ASP A 79 -8.53 10.72 -8.09
CA ASP A 79 -9.06 9.48 -8.68
C ASP A 79 -8.91 9.46 -10.22
N SER A 80 -8.87 10.64 -10.88
CA SER A 80 -8.58 10.76 -12.31
C SER A 80 -7.22 10.17 -12.72
N TYR A 81 -6.22 10.18 -11.83
CA TYR A 81 -4.95 9.52 -12.08
C TYR A 81 -5.12 8.01 -12.25
N TYR A 82 -5.83 7.39 -11.30
CA TYR A 82 -6.09 5.95 -11.30
C TYR A 82 -7.01 5.52 -12.44
N ASN A 83 -7.98 6.36 -12.81
CA ASN A 83 -8.94 6.02 -13.87
C ASN A 83 -8.36 6.13 -15.28
N THR A 84 -7.59 7.19 -15.59
CA THR A 84 -7.16 7.45 -16.97
C THR A 84 -5.75 8.02 -17.10
N MET A 85 -5.26 8.86 -16.19
CA MET A 85 -3.98 9.55 -16.43
C MET A 85 -2.76 8.62 -16.28
N HIS A 86 -2.83 7.55 -15.51
CA HIS A 86 -1.68 6.67 -15.27
C HIS A 86 -1.07 6.03 -16.53
N PHE A 87 -1.84 5.95 -17.63
CA PHE A 87 -1.35 5.49 -18.93
C PHE A 87 -0.27 6.44 -19.50
N GLU A 88 -0.45 7.76 -19.38
CA GLU A 88 0.46 8.76 -19.96
C GLU A 88 1.35 9.46 -18.92
N TYR A 89 1.05 9.28 -17.63
CA TYR A 89 1.72 9.98 -16.55
C TYR A 89 2.32 9.00 -15.54
N TYR A 90 3.29 9.50 -14.79
CA TYR A 90 3.88 8.82 -13.64
C TYR A 90 3.86 9.76 -12.42
N LEU A 91 4.13 9.20 -11.24
CA LEU A 91 4.17 9.96 -10.00
C LEU A 91 5.59 10.18 -9.55
N LYS A 92 5.89 11.39 -9.09
CA LYS A 92 7.05 11.69 -8.26
C LYS A 92 6.58 11.93 -6.83
N LEU A 93 7.00 11.09 -5.90
CA LEU A 93 6.52 11.07 -4.52
C LEU A 93 7.65 11.45 -3.58
N CYS A 94 7.35 12.32 -2.60
CA CYS A 94 8.25 12.61 -1.48
C CYS A 94 7.66 12.02 -0.21
N GLY A 95 8.44 11.24 0.53
CA GLY A 95 7.91 10.46 1.65
C GLY A 95 8.93 9.57 2.31
N GLN A 96 8.45 8.51 2.95
CA GLN A 96 9.28 7.51 3.63
C GLN A 96 8.68 6.12 3.44
N PHE A 97 9.55 5.12 3.34
CA PHE A 97 9.11 3.74 3.46
C PHE A 97 8.79 3.39 4.91
N TYR A 98 7.84 2.48 5.09
CA TYR A 98 7.78 1.66 6.30
C TYR A 98 8.93 0.65 6.33
N LYS A 99 9.36 0.26 7.53
CA LYS A 99 10.39 -0.77 7.74
C LYS A 99 9.81 -2.17 7.52
N ASP A 100 8.57 -2.36 7.92
CA ASP A 100 7.77 -3.55 7.77
C ASP A 100 6.98 -3.56 6.45
N LYS A 101 6.80 -4.76 5.88
CA LYS A 101 5.87 -4.98 4.78
C LYS A 101 4.44 -5.02 5.32
N GLY A 102 3.49 -4.60 4.51
CA GLY A 102 2.08 -4.65 4.86
C GLY A 102 1.18 -4.19 3.71
N VAL A 103 -0.06 -3.88 4.06
CA VAL A 103 -1.09 -3.39 3.15
C VAL A 103 -1.58 -2.03 3.70
N PRO A 104 -1.65 -0.97 2.87
CA PRO A 104 -2.15 0.33 3.34
C PRO A 104 -3.55 0.25 3.90
N LYS A 105 -3.85 1.12 4.88
CA LYS A 105 -5.23 1.27 5.36
C LYS A 105 -6.18 1.81 4.29
N SER A 106 -5.64 2.56 3.33
CA SER A 106 -6.39 3.09 2.19
C SER A 106 -6.50 2.11 1.02
N TYR A 107 -6.04 0.87 1.17
CA TYR A 107 -6.14 -0.12 0.10
C TYR A 107 -7.59 -0.60 -0.02
N GLU A 108 -8.12 -0.53 -1.23
CA GLU A 108 -9.43 -1.08 -1.58
C GLU A 108 -9.19 -2.42 -2.27
N GLN A 109 -9.61 -3.51 -1.62
CA GLN A 109 -9.51 -4.87 -2.14
C GLN A 109 -10.40 -5.02 -3.38
N LYS A 110 -9.86 -5.67 -4.42
CA LYS A 110 -10.46 -5.75 -5.76
C LYS A 110 -10.95 -7.14 -6.12
N THR A 111 -10.48 -8.17 -5.42
CA THR A 111 -10.77 -9.59 -5.61
C THR A 111 -11.11 -10.25 -4.27
N ASP A 112 -11.59 -11.49 -4.28
CA ASP A 112 -11.87 -12.22 -3.04
C ASP A 112 -10.60 -12.70 -2.31
N ASN A 113 -9.42 -12.52 -2.89
CA ASN A 113 -8.15 -12.92 -2.28
C ASN A 113 -7.60 -11.82 -1.38
N GLU A 114 -7.04 -12.22 -0.24
CA GLU A 114 -6.32 -11.29 0.63
C GLU A 114 -5.09 -10.71 -0.09
N PRO A 115 -4.88 -9.38 -0.02
CA PRO A 115 -3.72 -8.75 -0.65
C PRO A 115 -2.40 -9.21 -0.02
N GLU A 116 -1.42 -9.50 -0.87
CA GLU A 116 -0.08 -9.83 -0.40
C GLU A 116 0.62 -8.62 0.24
N LYS A 117 1.32 -8.85 1.36
CA LYS A 117 2.09 -7.80 2.03
C LYS A 117 3.29 -7.38 1.18
N ALA A 118 3.39 -6.09 0.91
CA ALA A 118 4.49 -5.51 0.14
C ALA A 118 5.15 -4.34 0.89
N LYS A 119 6.21 -3.77 0.30
CA LYS A 119 6.73 -2.49 0.82
C LYS A 119 5.67 -1.41 0.65
N VAL A 120 5.56 -0.53 1.64
CA VAL A 120 4.62 0.59 1.60
C VAL A 120 5.38 1.91 1.68
N PHE A 121 5.14 2.81 0.73
CA PHE A 121 5.68 4.16 0.72
C PHE A 121 4.62 5.16 1.17
N ARG A 122 4.81 5.77 2.33
CA ARG A 122 3.95 6.85 2.82
C ARG A 122 4.43 8.18 2.30
N TYR A 123 3.64 8.83 1.46
CA TYR A 123 4.03 10.09 0.81
C TYR A 123 3.36 11.30 1.47
N SER A 124 4.13 12.37 1.67
CA SER A 124 3.66 13.66 2.16
C SER A 124 3.44 14.68 1.03
N ASN A 125 3.94 14.39 -0.17
CA ASN A 125 3.75 15.22 -1.36
C ASN A 125 3.85 14.35 -2.62
N PHE A 126 3.16 14.77 -3.68
CA PHE A 126 3.25 14.13 -4.99
C PHE A 126 3.25 15.16 -6.13
N LYS A 127 3.81 14.78 -7.27
CA LYS A 127 3.63 15.44 -8.56
C LYS A 127 3.23 14.41 -9.60
N ILE A 128 2.27 14.76 -10.45
CA ILE A 128 1.90 13.98 -11.63
C ILE A 128 2.71 14.54 -12.80
N ILE A 129 3.50 13.69 -13.45
CA ILE A 129 4.45 14.10 -14.50
C ILE A 129 4.16 13.31 -15.78
N LYS A 130 4.11 14.01 -16.92
CA LYS A 130 3.94 13.38 -18.23
C LYS A 130 5.19 12.54 -18.57
N ARG A 131 4.98 11.32 -19.07
CA ARG A 131 6.06 10.39 -19.44
C ARG A 131 6.97 10.95 -20.53
#